data_AF-A0A934VIX3-F1
#
_entry.id   AF-A0A934VIX3-F1
#
_cell.length_a   1.000
_cell.length_b   1.000
_cell.length_c   1.000
_cell.angle_alpha   90.00
_cell.angle_beta   90.00
_cell.angle_gamma   90.00
#
_symmetry.space_group_name_H-M   'P 1'
#
loop_
_entity.id
_entity.type
_entity.pdbx_description
1 polymer ?
#
loop_
_entity_poly.entity_id
_entity_poly.type
_entity_poly.pdbx_seq_one_letter_code
_entity_poly.pdbx_strand_id
1 'polypeptide(L)' 'MSTTEPKQATTVNSDPVYIRIPEAVRLFGIGRTTLYALIGNRKIKTVLLKQKGHKTGRRLVCFESLKAYLDGQAEGGDA' A
#
# COMPACT_ATOMS: atom_id res chain seq x y z
N MET A 1 -41.17 -20.54 -20.20
CA MET A 1 -39.84 -21.10 -19.90
C MET A 1 -38.81 -20.00 -20.12
N SER A 2 -38.61 -19.12 -19.14
CA SER A 2 -37.65 -18.00 -19.24
C SER A 2 -36.42 -18.35 -18.43
N THR A 3 -35.34 -18.70 -19.11
CA THR A 3 -34.02 -18.95 -18.50
C THR A 3 -33.45 -17.63 -17.99
N THR A 4 -33.31 -17.49 -16.67
CA THR A 4 -32.57 -16.37 -16.08
C THR A 4 -31.08 -16.72 -16.10
N GLU A 5 -30.29 -15.95 -16.85
CA GLU A 5 -28.83 -16.09 -16.87
C GLU A 5 -28.22 -15.68 -15.52
N PRO A 6 -27.21 -16.41 -15.01
CA PRO A 6 -26.56 -16.05 -13.76
C PRO A 6 -25.65 -14.83 -13.97
N LYS A 7 -25.97 -13.73 -13.27
CA LYS A 7 -25.16 -12.51 -13.22
C LYS A 7 -23.83 -12.83 -12.51
N GLN A 8 -22.73 -12.88 -13.26
CA GLN A 8 -21.38 -13.08 -12.71
C GLN A 8 -21.12 -12.08 -11.57
N ALA A 9 -20.83 -12.61 -10.39
CA ALA A 9 -20.42 -11.83 -9.24
C ALA A 9 -18.98 -11.34 -9.49
N THR A 10 -18.84 -10.15 -10.07
CA THR A 10 -17.54 -9.49 -10.18
C THR A 10 -17.08 -9.09 -8.78
N THR A 11 -16.25 -9.93 -8.15
CA THR A 11 -15.55 -9.60 -6.92
C THR A 11 -14.54 -8.49 -7.24
N VAL A 12 -14.95 -7.24 -7.04
CA VAL A 12 -14.05 -6.09 -7.12
C VAL A 12 -13.13 -6.10 -5.90
N ASN A 13 -12.01 -6.82 -5.98
CA ASN A 13 -10.89 -6.62 -5.05
C ASN A 13 -10.24 -5.27 -5.41
N SER A 14 -10.79 -4.19 -4.86
CA SER A 14 -10.22 -2.86 -4.99
C SER A 14 -9.24 -2.62 -3.84
N ASP A 15 -7.99 -3.04 -4.04
CA ASP A 15 -6.93 -2.68 -3.09
C ASP A 15 -6.88 -1.14 -2.95
N PRO A 16 -6.73 -0.62 -1.74
CA PRO A 16 -6.68 0.83 -1.52
C PRO A 16 -5.43 1.42 -2.17
N VAL A 17 -5.59 2.49 -2.94
CA VAL A 17 -4.46 3.17 -3.61
C VAL A 17 -3.42 3.70 -2.61
N TYR A 18 -3.89 4.22 -1.47
CA TYR A 18 -3.06 4.77 -0.40
C TYR A 18 -3.54 4.29 0.96
N ILE A 19 -2.59 3.91 1.82
CA ILE A 19 -2.85 3.42 3.17
C ILE A 19 -2.05 4.20 4.22
N ARG A 20 -2.54 4.19 5.46
CA ARG A 20 -1.82 4.80 6.59
C ARG A 20 -0.66 3.92 7.03
N ILE A 21 0.32 4.50 7.71
CA ILE A 21 1.48 3.76 8.28
C ILE A 21 1.06 2.55 9.13
N PRO A 22 0.10 2.64 10.08
CA PRO A 22 -0.31 1.48 10.85
C PRO A 22 -0.96 0.37 10.00
N GLU A 23 -1.69 0.76 8.95
CA GLU A 23 -2.29 -0.21 8.01
C GLU A 23 -1.22 -0.86 7.14
N ALA A 24 -0.20 -0.12 6.69
CA ALA A 24 0.92 -0.68 5.95
C ALA A 24 1.69 -1.73 6.78
N VAL A 25 1.92 -1.43 8.06
CA VAL A 25 2.50 -2.37 9.02
C VAL A 25 1.62 -3.62 9.17
N ARG A 26 0.31 -3.44 9.33
CA ARG A 26 -0.66 -4.53 9.53
C ARG A 26 -0.82 -5.42 8.29
N LEU A 27 -0.93 -4.82 7.10
CA LEU A 27 -1.22 -5.53 5.84
C LEU A 27 0.00 -6.27 5.29
N PHE A 28 1.18 -5.64 5.35
CA PHE A 28 2.42 -6.19 4.78
C PHE A 28 3.32 -6.86 5.82
N GLY A 29 2.97 -6.83 7.10
CA GLY A 29 3.76 -7.43 8.18
C GLY A 29 5.12 -6.75 8.43
N ILE A 30 5.35 -5.56 7.87
CA ILE A 30 6.64 -4.86 7.99
C ILE A 30 6.72 -4.02 9.27
N GLY A 31 7.89 -4.04 9.93
CA GLY A 31 8.14 -3.20 11.10
C GLY A 31 8.06 -1.70 10.79
N ARG A 32 7.60 -0.91 11.75
CA ARG A 32 7.47 0.56 11.59
C ARG A 32 8.82 1.23 11.28
N THR A 33 9.89 0.80 11.95
CA THR A 33 11.25 1.31 11.71
C THR A 33 11.70 1.05 10.29
N THR A 34 11.53 -0.18 9.80
CA THR A 34 11.84 -0.58 8.42
C THR A 34 11.04 0.24 7.42
N LEU A 35 9.73 0.41 7.65
CA LEU A 35 8.89 1.22 6.79
C LEU A 35 9.39 2.67 6.70
N TYR A 36 9.76 3.29 7.83
CA TYR A 36 10.34 4.64 7.81
C TYR A 36 11.71 4.69 7.11
N ALA A 37 12.54 3.65 7.21
CA ALA A 37 13.79 3.56 6.46
C ALA A 37 13.54 3.51 4.95
N LEU A 38 12.58 2.71 4.48
CA LEU A 38 12.18 2.68 3.06
C LEU A 38 11.70 4.04 2.55
N ILE A 39 10.92 4.73 3.39
CA ILE A 39 10.43 6.08 3.09
C ILE A 39 11.59 7.09 3.03
N GLY A 40 12.50 7.04 4.01
CA GLY A 40 13.67 7.92 4.07
C GLY A 40 14.62 7.72 2.89
N ASN A 41 14.81 6.46 2.50
CA ASN A 41 15.65 6.05 1.36
C ASN A 41 14.95 6.16 0.00
N ARG A 42 13.72 6.72 -0.04
CA ARG A 42 12.90 6.89 -1.25
C ARG A 42 12.70 5.58 -2.04
N LYS A 43 12.67 4.43 -1.36
CA LYS A 43 12.46 3.11 -1.99
C LYS A 43 10.99 2.85 -2.34
N ILE A 44 10.06 3.57 -1.71
CA ILE A 44 8.63 3.45 -1.92
C ILE A 44 7.96 4.82 -2.07
N LYS A 45 6.86 4.89 -2.83
CA LYS A 45 6.08 6.12 -3.03
C LYS A 45 5.22 6.44 -1.80
N THR A 46 5.26 7.69 -1.36
CA THR A 46 4.42 8.21 -0.26
C THR A 46 3.89 9.60 -0.58
N VAL A 47 2.77 9.96 0.04
CA VAL A 47 2.21 11.32 0.00
C VAL A 47 2.06 11.87 1.41
N LEU A 48 2.38 13.15 1.60
CA LEU A 48 2.16 13.86 2.86
C LEU A 48 0.94 14.76 2.72
N LEU A 49 -0.17 14.36 3.33
CA LEU A 49 -1.36 15.20 3.43
C LEU A 49 -1.14 16.25 4.50
N LYS A 50 -0.97 17.50 4.09
CA LYS A 50 -0.70 18.62 4.98
C LYS A 50 -1.61 19.80 4.62
N GLN A 51 -2.38 20.27 5.58
CA GLN A 51 -3.16 21.50 5.42
C GLN A 51 -2.23 22.71 5.48
N LYS A 52 -2.55 23.75 4.70
CA LYS A 52 -1.80 25.00 4.68
C LYS A 52 -1.76 25.60 6.09
N GLY A 53 -0.57 25.98 6.56
CA GLY A 53 -0.36 26.58 7.89
C GLY A 53 -0.11 25.58 9.02
N HIS A 54 -0.39 24.28 8.85
CA HIS A 54 -0.07 23.28 9.88
C HIS A 54 1.41 22.91 9.86
N LYS A 55 2.01 22.61 11.02
CA LYS A 55 3.41 22.14 11.09
C LYS A 55 3.50 20.66 10.70
N THR A 56 2.53 19.85 11.13
CA THR A 56 2.46 18.40 10.93
C THR A 56 1.48 18.02 9.83
N GLY A 57 1.71 16.87 9.19
CA GLY A 57 0.83 16.28 8.20
C GLY A 57 0.68 14.78 8.41
N ARG A 58 -0.25 14.16 7.69
CA ARG A 58 -0.48 12.72 7.72
C ARG A 58 0.18 12.06 6.51
N ARG A 59 1.11 11.15 6.75
CA ARG A 59 1.78 10.40 5.68
C ARG A 59 0.95 9.18 5.29
N LEU A 60 0.75 9.03 3.98
CA LEU A 60 0.15 7.84 3.37
C LEU A 60 1.18 7.15 2.47
N VAL A 61 1.11 5.84 2.41
CA VAL A 61 1.98 4.98 1.60
C VAL A 61 1.17 4.48 0.41
N CYS A 62 1.76 4.53 -0.78
CA CYS A 62 1.15 3.95 -1.97
C CYS A 62 1.24 2.42 -1.87
N PHE A 63 0.09 1.74 -1.94
CA PHE A 63 -0.01 0.29 -1.76
C PHE A 63 0.81 -0.46 -2.81
N GLU A 64 0.55 -0.18 -4.09
CA GLU A 64 1.23 -0.82 -5.23
C GLU A 64 2.76 -0.65 -5.17
N SER A 65 3.23 0.55 -4.79
CA SER A 65 4.67 0.79 -4.71
C SER A 65 5.34 0.01 -3.58
N LEU A 66 4.65 -0.21 -2.46
CA LEU A 66 5.18 -1.01 -1.36
C LEU A 66 5.16 -2.49 -1.72
N LYS A 67 4.05 -2.95 -2.32
CA LYS A 67 3.89 -4.32 -2.81
C LYS A 67 5.00 -4.68 -3.82
N ALA A 68 5.16 -3.88 -4.88
CA ALA A 68 6.19 -4.10 -5.89
C ALA A 68 7.62 -4.10 -5.32
N TYR A 69 7.89 -3.28 -4.29
CA TYR A 69 9.18 -3.30 -3.61
C TYR A 69 9.42 -4.64 -2.91
N LEU A 70 8.43 -5.16 -2.18
CA LEU A 70 8.53 -6.42 -1.45
C LEU A 70 8.61 -7.61 -2.40
N ASP A 71 7.81 -7.63 -3.46
CA ASP A 71 7.84 -8.67 -4.49
C ASP A 71 9.23 -8.73 -5.13
N GLY A 72 9.83 -7.57 -5.45
CA GLY A 72 11.20 -7.52 -5.98
C GLY A 72 12.29 -7.97 -4.98
N GLN A 73 12.05 -7.90 -3.67
CA GLN A 73 12.95 -8.49 -2.67
C GLN A 73 12.80 -10.01 -2.59
N ALA A 74 11.58 -10.54 -2.78
CA ALA A 74 11.33 -11.98 -2.78
C ALA A 74 11.98 -12.67 -3.99
N GLU A 75 12.03 -12.01 -5.14
CA GLU A 75 12.66 -12.53 -6.37
C GLU A 75 14.19 -12.39 -6.37
N GLY A 76 14.75 -11.43 -5.62
CA GLY A 76 16.18 -11.08 -5.63
C GLY A 76 16.96 -11.44 -4.36
N GLY A 77 16.48 -12.40 -3.56
CA GLY A 77 17.09 -12.81 -2.30
C GLY A 77 18.42 -13.57 -2.46
N ASP A 78 19.49 -12.90 -2.86
CA ASP A 78 20.86 -13.35 -2.57
C ASP A 78 21.22 -12.95 -1.14
N ALA A 79 21.49 -13.96 -0.32
CA ALA A 79 21.90 -13.86 1.08
C ALA A 79 23.35 -13.38 1.25
#